data_AF-A0A9N9JMC4-F1
#
_entry.id   AF-A0A9N9JMC4-F1
#
_cell.length_a   1.000
_cell.length_b   1.000
_cell.length_c   1.000
_cell.angle_alpha   90.00
_cell.angle_beta   90.00
_cell.angle_gamma   90.00
#
_symmetry.space_group_name_H-M   'P 1'
#
loop_
_entity.id
_entity.type
_entity.pdbx_description
1 polymer ?
#
loop_
_entity_poly.entity_id
_entity_poly.type
_entity_poly.pdbx_seq_one_letter_code
_entity_poly.pdbx_strand_id
1 'polypeptide(L)'
;PEFIDITWNAGGTSSQLTSEIVSTAQSVYGLETVMHLTCTNMPKEKIDKALKDAKDCGCQNILALRGDPPRGQLNWEACEKGFSHAIDLVRYIRAQY
;
A
#
# COMPACT_ATOMS: atom_id res chain seq x y z
N PRO A 1 -6.80 -11.00 18.23
CA PRO A 1 -7.32 -9.80 17.55
C PRO A 1 -8.12 -10.25 16.33
N GLU A 2 -9.05 -9.43 15.82
CA GLU A 2 -9.75 -9.75 14.56
C GLU A 2 -8.83 -9.56 13.36
N PHE A 3 -8.05 -8.47 13.34
CA PHE A 3 -6.96 -8.22 12.40
C PHE A 3 -5.90 -7.33 13.04
N ILE A 4 -4.75 -7.19 12.38
CA ILE A 4 -3.73 -6.18 12.70
C ILE A 4 -3.45 -5.29 11.49
N ASP A 5 -3.20 -4.01 11.74
CA ASP A 5 -2.82 -3.05 10.71
C ASP A 5 -1.30 -2.97 10.57
N ILE A 6 -0.80 -2.97 9.34
CA ILE A 6 0.62 -2.78 9.04
C ILE A 6 0.78 -1.50 8.22
N THR A 7 1.38 -0.50 8.84
CA THR A 7 1.53 0.83 8.26
C THR A 7 2.47 0.84 7.05
N TRP A 8 2.18 1.75 6.13
CA TRP A 8 2.97 2.02 4.93
C TRP A 8 3.44 3.46 4.94
N ASN A 9 4.76 3.65 4.85
CA ASN A 9 5.33 4.99 4.85
C ASN A 9 5.05 5.72 3.53
N ALA A 10 4.69 7.00 3.59
CA ALA A 10 4.42 7.83 2.43
C ALA A 10 5.64 7.83 1.47
N GLY A 11 5.40 7.59 0.18
CA GLY A 11 6.45 7.46 -0.83
C GLY A 11 7.14 6.09 -0.91
N GLY A 12 6.75 5.13 -0.06
CA GLY A 12 7.15 3.73 -0.18
C GLY A 12 8.64 3.45 -0.01
N THR A 13 9.34 4.25 0.80
CA THR A 13 10.76 4.04 1.11
C THR A 13 11.00 2.70 1.84
N SER A 14 10.04 2.26 2.65
CA SER A 14 10.07 0.99 3.38
C SER A 14 9.03 -0.02 2.88
N SER A 15 8.59 0.11 1.61
CA SER A 15 7.55 -0.74 1.03
C SER A 15 7.85 -2.23 1.13
N GLN A 16 9.11 -2.60 0.92
CA GLN A 16 9.56 -3.98 1.00
C GLN A 16 9.43 -4.54 2.41
N LEU A 17 9.78 -3.75 3.44
CA LEU A 17 9.64 -4.15 4.83
C LEU A 17 8.17 -4.37 5.20
N THR A 18 7.26 -3.50 4.73
CA THR A 18 5.81 -3.70 4.93
C THR A 18 5.37 -5.05 4.35
N SER A 19 5.75 -5.38 3.12
CA SER A 19 5.41 -6.67 2.49
C SER A 19 5.99 -7.87 3.26
N GLU A 20 7.22 -7.78 3.75
CA GLU A 20 7.87 -8.82 4.55
C GLU A 20 7.16 -9.05 5.89
N ILE A 21 6.73 -7.97 6.56
CA ILE A 21 5.97 -8.05 7.81
C ILE A 21 4.59 -8.68 7.55
N VAL A 22 3.87 -8.26 6.49
CA VAL A 22 2.57 -8.84 6.10
C VAL A 22 2.71 -10.34 5.84
N SER A 23 3.72 -10.73 5.05
CA SER A 23 3.99 -12.13 4.74
C SER A 23 4.29 -12.94 6.00
N THR A 24 5.13 -12.42 6.89
CA THR A 24 5.48 -13.10 8.15
C THR A 24 4.28 -13.21 9.09
N ALA A 25 3.51 -12.14 9.25
CA ALA A 25 2.31 -12.11 10.09
C ALA A 25 1.27 -13.16 9.66
N GLN A 26 1.04 -13.31 8.36
CA GLN A 26 0.11 -14.31 7.85
C GLN A 26 0.69 -15.72 7.84
N SER A 27 1.88 -15.93 7.26
CA SER A 27 2.43 -17.27 7.03
C SER A 27 2.99 -17.94 8.28
N VAL A 28 3.60 -17.17 9.18
CA VAL A 28 4.26 -17.70 10.39
C VAL A 28 3.32 -17.65 11.59
N TYR A 29 2.60 -16.55 11.77
CA TYR A 29 1.79 -16.31 12.96
C TYR A 29 0.28 -16.56 12.75
N GLY A 30 -0.18 -16.74 11.51
CA GLY A 30 -1.59 -16.95 11.20
C GLY A 30 -2.48 -15.76 11.55
N LEU A 31 -1.93 -14.56 11.58
CA LEU A 31 -2.67 -13.34 11.88
C LEU A 31 -3.30 -12.78 10.61
N GLU A 32 -4.57 -12.38 10.70
CA GLU A 32 -5.22 -11.61 9.65
C GLU A 32 -4.63 -10.20 9.60
N THR A 33 -4.32 -9.71 8.40
CA THR A 33 -3.56 -8.46 8.22
C THR A 33 -4.27 -7.51 7.27
N VAL A 34 -4.28 -6.23 7.65
CA VAL A 34 -4.67 -5.12 6.78
C VAL A 34 -3.40 -4.37 6.39
N MET A 35 -3.02 -4.44 5.12
CA MET A 35 -1.87 -3.72 4.60
C MET A 35 -2.27 -2.31 4.21
N HIS A 36 -1.65 -1.30 4.80
CA HIS A 36 -1.79 0.07 4.31
C HIS A 36 -1.09 0.21 2.96
N LEU A 37 -1.68 1.00 2.05
CA LEU A 37 -1.06 1.31 0.77
C LEU A 37 -1.36 2.75 0.37
N THR A 38 -0.31 3.56 0.23
CA THR A 38 -0.44 4.94 -0.24
C THR A 38 -0.28 5.00 -1.76
N CYS A 39 -0.92 5.98 -2.41
CA CYS A 39 -0.95 6.06 -3.87
C CYS A 39 -0.12 7.23 -4.45
N THR A 40 0.37 8.13 -3.61
CA THR A 40 1.13 9.31 -4.03
C THR A 40 2.63 9.14 -3.88
N ASN A 41 3.40 9.95 -4.61
CA ASN A 41 4.88 9.96 -4.59
C ASN A 41 5.51 8.62 -5.00
N MET A 42 4.79 7.78 -5.74
CA MET A 42 5.27 6.50 -6.23
C MET A 42 4.80 6.26 -7.68
N PRO A 43 5.65 5.62 -8.50
CA PRO A 43 5.26 5.17 -9.82
C PRO A 43 4.24 4.01 -9.71
N LYS A 44 3.37 3.87 -10.70
CA LYS A 44 2.31 2.85 -10.72
C LYS A 44 2.87 1.43 -10.55
N GLU A 45 4.04 1.17 -11.12
CA GLU A 45 4.72 -0.13 -11.09
C GLU A 45 5.06 -0.58 -9.65
N LYS A 46 5.32 0.37 -8.73
CA LYS A 46 5.53 0.04 -7.31
C LYS A 46 4.22 -0.42 -6.65
N ILE A 47 3.11 0.21 -7.01
CA ILE A 47 1.78 -0.16 -6.49
C ILE A 47 1.38 -1.54 -7.03
N ASP A 48 1.63 -1.80 -8.31
CA ASP A 48 1.38 -3.11 -8.92
C ASP A 48 2.18 -4.22 -8.25
N LYS A 49 3.48 -3.96 -8.00
CA LYS A 49 4.32 -4.90 -7.26
C LYS A 49 3.80 -5.13 -5.84
N ALA A 50 3.45 -4.08 -5.11
CA ALA A 50 2.95 -4.21 -3.74
C ALA A 50 1.65 -5.01 -3.65
N LEU A 51 0.70 -4.76 -4.55
CA LEU A 51 -0.57 -5.49 -4.62
C LEU A 51 -0.35 -6.96 -5.01
N LYS A 52 0.57 -7.22 -5.95
CA LYS A 52 0.94 -8.58 -6.32
C LYS A 52 1.58 -9.33 -5.16
N ASP A 53 2.58 -8.73 -4.51
CA ASP A 53 3.28 -9.34 -3.38
C ASP A 53 2.29 -9.62 -2.22
N ALA A 54 1.37 -8.69 -1.96
CA ALA A 54 0.30 -8.86 -0.95
C ALA A 54 -0.63 -10.03 -1.30
N LYS A 55 -1.08 -10.14 -2.55
CA LYS A 55 -1.91 -11.27 -3.00
C LYS A 55 -1.16 -12.60 -2.91
N ASP A 56 0.10 -12.61 -3.36
CA ASP A 56 0.92 -13.83 -3.40
C ASP A 56 1.25 -14.34 -1.98
N CYS A 57 1.25 -13.47 -0.96
CA CYS A 57 1.37 -13.86 0.46
C CYS A 57 0.05 -14.13 1.18
N GLY A 58 -1.08 -14.05 0.47
CA GLY A 58 -2.42 -14.34 1.00
C GLY A 58 -3.17 -13.14 1.59
N CYS A 59 -2.60 -11.94 1.58
CA CYS A 59 -3.25 -10.74 2.11
C CYS A 59 -4.50 -10.40 1.30
N GLN A 60 -5.65 -10.35 1.98
CA GLN A 60 -6.94 -10.04 1.35
C GLN A 60 -7.44 -8.64 1.69
N ASN A 61 -6.79 -7.94 2.64
CA ASN A 61 -7.27 -6.68 3.17
C ASN A 61 -6.27 -5.55 2.90
N ILE A 62 -6.70 -4.56 2.10
CA ILE A 62 -5.89 -3.38 1.76
C ILE A 62 -6.59 -2.12 2.26
N LEU A 63 -5.88 -1.30 3.05
CA LEU A 63 -6.30 0.05 3.38
C LEU A 63 -5.71 1.03 2.36
N ALA A 64 -6.52 1.41 1.37
CA ALA A 64 -6.14 2.37 0.34
C ALA A 64 -6.13 3.80 0.87
N LEU A 65 -4.97 4.44 0.82
CA LEU A 65 -4.73 5.80 1.30
C LEU A 65 -4.15 6.65 0.18
N ARG A 66 -4.35 7.98 0.27
CA ARG A 66 -3.65 8.90 -0.64
C ARG A 66 -2.17 8.91 -0.28
N GLY A 67 -1.88 9.22 0.98
CA GLY A 67 -0.55 9.58 1.45
C GLY A 67 -0.40 11.10 1.59
N ASP A 68 0.70 11.47 2.23
CA ASP A 68 1.07 12.85 2.50
C ASP A 68 2.02 13.41 1.43
N PRO A 69 2.16 14.74 1.32
CA PRO A 69 3.23 15.35 0.55
C PRO A 69 4.61 14.83 0.97
N PRO A 70 5.62 14.89 0.07
CA PRO A 70 7.00 14.63 0.45
C PRO A 70 7.43 15.47 1.65
N ARG A 71 8.30 14.91 2.49
CA ARG A 71 8.78 15.58 3.70
C ARG A 71 9.40 16.94 3.34
N GLY A 72 8.90 18.01 3.95
CA GLY A 72 9.37 19.38 3.71
C GLY A 72 8.55 20.15 2.67
N GLN A 73 7.56 19.53 2.03
CA GLN A 73 6.58 20.22 1.18
C GLN A 73 5.24 20.35 1.90
N LEU A 74 4.67 21.56 1.90
CA LEU A 74 3.34 21.81 2.44
C LEU A 74 2.24 21.42 1.45
N ASN A 75 2.52 21.57 0.16
CA ASN A 75 1.59 21.31 -0.90
C ASN A 75 1.86 19.93 -1.50
N TRP A 76 0.79 19.20 -1.75
CA TRP A 76 0.84 17.97 -2.51
C TRP A 76 0.85 18.31 -3.99
N GLU A 77 1.74 17.65 -4.75
CA GLU A 77 1.74 17.70 -6.21
C GLU A 77 1.56 16.28 -6.76
N ALA A 78 0.76 16.17 -7.82
CA ALA A 78 0.54 14.88 -8.48
C ALA A 78 1.85 14.41 -9.12
N CYS A 79 2.26 13.19 -8.79
CA CYS A 79 3.34 12.54 -9.53
C CYS A 79 2.88 12.34 -10.97
N GLU A 80 3.70 12.74 -11.95
CA GLU A 80 3.37 12.57 -13.36
C GLU A 80 3.10 11.07 -13.64
N LYS A 81 1.89 10.74 -14.12
CA LYS A 81 1.38 9.35 -14.32
C LYS A 81 1.10 8.52 -13.05
N GLY A 82 1.05 9.15 -11.88
CA GLY A 82 0.63 8.52 -10.62
C GLY A 82 -0.85 8.69 -10.29
N PHE A 83 -1.25 8.20 -9.11
CA PHE A 83 -2.59 8.40 -8.56
C PHE A 83 -2.68 9.73 -7.80
N SER A 84 -3.85 10.38 -7.84
CA SER A 84 -4.05 11.68 -7.18
C SER A 84 -4.80 11.57 -5.86
N HIS A 85 -5.75 10.64 -5.79
CA HIS A 85 -6.60 10.44 -4.64
C HIS A 85 -6.68 8.96 -4.25
N ALA A 86 -6.99 8.70 -2.98
CA ALA A 86 -7.22 7.33 -2.50
C ALA A 86 -8.31 6.60 -3.31
N ILE A 87 -9.33 7.32 -3.78
CA ILE A 87 -10.40 6.75 -4.62
C ILE A 87 -9.89 6.20 -5.94
N ASP A 88 -8.81 6.77 -6.50
CA ASP A 88 -8.21 6.28 -7.73
C ASP A 88 -7.55 4.92 -7.49
N LEU A 89 -6.86 4.77 -6.35
CA LEU A 89 -6.28 3.49 -5.92
C LEU A 89 -7.37 2.45 -5.64
N VAL A 90 -8.47 2.82 -4.99
CA VAL A 90 -9.62 1.92 -4.77
C VAL A 90 -10.18 1.41 -6.10
N ARG A 91 -10.48 2.34 -7.04
CA ARG A 91 -10.99 1.99 -8.38
C ARG A 91 -10.01 1.08 -9.12
N TYR A 92 -8.71 1.38 -9.00
CA TYR A 92 -7.67 0.60 -9.63
C TYR A 92 -7.60 -0.84 -9.10
N ILE A 93 -7.56 -1.02 -7.78
CA ILE A 93 -7.54 -2.35 -7.15
C ILE A 93 -8.77 -3.16 -7.59
N ARG A 94 -9.97 -2.56 -7.55
CA ARG A 94 -11.23 -3.22 -7.95
C ARG A 94 -11.31 -3.58 -9.43
N ALA A 95 -10.54 -2.92 -10.29
CA ALA A 95 -10.50 -3.26 -11.71
C ALA A 95 -9.52 -4.40 -12.03
N GLN A 96 -8.57 -4.69 -11.14
CA GLN A 96 -7.52 -5.69 -11.34
C GLN A 96 -7.77 -7.01 -10.58
N TYR A 97 -8.50 -6.95 -9.45
CA TYR A 97 -8.72 -8.06 -8.51
C TYR A 97 -10.20 -8.16 -8.14
#